data_AF-A0A6J4J325-F1
#
_entry.id   AF-A0A6J4J325-F1
#
_cell.length_a   1.000
_cell.length_b   1.000
_cell.length_c   1.000
_cell.angle_alpha   90.00
_cell.angle_beta   90.00
_cell.angle_gamma   90.00
#
_symmetry.space_group_name_H-M   'P 1'
#
loop_
_entity.id
_entity.type
_entity.pdbx_description
1 polymer ?
#
loop_
_entity_poly.entity_id
_entity_poly.type
_entity_poly.pdbx_seq_one_letter_code
_entity_poly.pdbx_strand_id
1 'polypeptide(L)'
;MSAPAPAAPQPSPAVERANRMNAGNMLRSLLPLVVICLVIVGWTALQQSEDAGVRTVDPASTVQLAAARADYPVLVPTGLPDAYRSTSARTDAGAAGEGDPVTLEIGYLTPDEEFAGFVLSDDRRAGPLAAVLDGAEERGTLDVGGQQWTRSTTEKGETALSWEDGEVTMVVFGSAEDGELEAVAASVEPYTP
;
A
#
# COMPACT_ATOMS: atom_id res chain seq x y z
N MET A 1 55.61 -66.32 -27.51
CA MET A 1 55.20 -65.12 -28.27
C MET A 1 54.34 -64.28 -27.33
N SER A 2 54.94 -63.29 -26.68
CA SER A 2 54.25 -62.40 -25.73
C SER A 2 53.95 -61.08 -26.42
N ALA A 3 52.69 -60.62 -26.40
CA ALA A 3 52.33 -59.26 -26.77
C ALA A 3 52.20 -58.41 -25.49
N PRO A 4 52.72 -57.17 -25.44
CA PRO A 4 52.58 -56.32 -24.28
C PRO A 4 51.19 -55.66 -24.27
N ALA A 5 50.60 -55.53 -23.08
CA ALA A 5 49.37 -54.77 -22.87
C ALA A 5 49.62 -53.25 -23.06
N PRO A 6 48.68 -52.48 -23.61
CA PRO A 6 48.86 -51.04 -23.80
C PRO A 6 48.84 -50.31 -22.45
N ALA A 7 49.79 -49.40 -22.25
CA ALA A 7 49.85 -48.52 -21.09
C ALA A 7 48.69 -47.51 -21.13
N ALA A 8 48.00 -47.34 -20.00
CA ALA A 8 46.96 -46.34 -19.84
C ALA A 8 47.53 -44.92 -19.99
N PRO A 9 46.84 -43.98 -20.66
CA PRO A 9 47.34 -42.62 -20.83
C PRO A 9 47.34 -41.87 -19.49
N GLN A 10 48.50 -41.32 -19.11
CA GLN A 10 48.65 -40.41 -17.98
C GLN A 10 48.00 -39.07 -18.31
N PRO A 11 47.21 -38.45 -17.40
CA PRO A 11 46.63 -37.14 -17.63
C PRO A 11 47.73 -36.08 -17.79
N SER A 12 47.55 -35.19 -18.77
CA SER A 12 48.57 -34.21 -19.18
C SER A 12 48.68 -33.03 -18.19
N PRO A 13 49.90 -32.60 -17.78
CA PRO A 13 50.13 -31.55 -16.76
C PRO A 13 49.63 -30.14 -17.16
N ALA A 14 49.22 -29.96 -18.42
CA ALA A 14 48.59 -28.72 -18.90
C ALA A 14 47.17 -28.53 -18.32
N VAL A 15 46.43 -29.62 -18.10
CA VAL A 15 45.05 -29.59 -17.56
C VAL A 15 45.06 -29.18 -16.07
N GLU A 16 46.10 -29.58 -15.34
CA GLU A 16 46.21 -29.35 -13.89
C GLU A 16 46.58 -27.90 -13.54
N ARG A 17 47.40 -27.23 -14.37
CA ARG A 17 47.67 -25.78 -14.22
C ARG A 17 46.47 -24.93 -14.59
N ALA A 18 45.72 -25.30 -15.63
CA ALA A 18 44.51 -24.59 -16.04
C ALA A 18 43.42 -24.65 -14.95
N ASN A 19 43.26 -25.79 -14.29
CA ASN A 19 42.30 -25.94 -13.18
C ASN A 19 42.67 -25.09 -11.95
N ARG A 20 43.96 -25.02 -11.61
CA ARG A 20 44.45 -24.27 -10.46
C ARG A 20 44.44 -22.76 -10.68
N MET A 21 44.56 -22.31 -11.93
CA MET A 21 44.49 -20.90 -12.33
C MET A 21 43.05 -20.39 -12.49
N ASN A 22 42.07 -21.25 -12.74
CA ASN A 22 40.68 -20.80 -12.95
C ASN A 22 39.87 -20.72 -11.66
N ALA A 23 39.83 -21.76 -10.83
CA ALA A 23 38.96 -21.75 -9.64
C ALA A 23 39.36 -20.68 -8.61
N GLY A 24 40.67 -20.51 -8.37
CA GLY A 24 41.18 -19.55 -7.40
C GLY A 24 41.12 -18.09 -7.85
N ASN A 25 41.17 -17.81 -9.16
CA ASN A 25 40.98 -16.45 -9.69
C ASN A 25 39.50 -16.12 -9.86
N MET A 26 38.67 -17.07 -10.29
CA MET A 26 37.21 -16.90 -10.34
C MET A 26 36.63 -16.64 -8.96
N LEU A 27 37.09 -17.36 -7.93
CA LEU A 27 36.66 -17.09 -6.56
C LEU A 27 37.12 -15.71 -6.07
N ARG A 28 38.33 -15.29 -6.42
CA ARG A 28 38.84 -13.94 -6.11
C ARG A 28 38.11 -12.82 -6.85
N SER A 29 37.62 -13.05 -8.06
CA SER A 29 36.83 -12.06 -8.81
C SER A 29 35.36 -12.05 -8.40
N LEU A 30 34.83 -13.18 -7.92
CA LEU A 30 33.46 -13.29 -7.42
C LEU A 30 33.33 -12.69 -6.00
N LEU A 31 34.37 -12.82 -5.17
CA LEU A 31 34.35 -12.38 -3.77
C LEU A 31 33.99 -10.88 -3.61
N PRO A 32 34.56 -9.92 -4.37
CA PRO A 32 34.14 -8.52 -4.32
C PRO A 32 32.67 -8.32 -4.70
N LEU A 33 32.18 -9.03 -5.72
CA LEU A 33 30.79 -8.94 -6.15
C LEU A 33 29.84 -9.46 -5.07
N VAL A 34 30.15 -10.61 -4.46
CA VAL A 34 29.36 -11.18 -3.36
C VAL A 34 29.37 -10.26 -2.15
N VAL A 35 30.52 -9.66 -1.79
CA VAL A 35 30.61 -8.68 -0.72
C VAL A 35 29.78 -7.44 -1.03
N ILE A 36 29.82 -6.91 -2.26
CA ILE A 36 28.97 -5.79 -2.68
C ILE A 36 27.50 -6.18 -2.59
N CYS A 37 27.10 -7.37 -3.06
CA CYS A 37 25.72 -7.85 -2.92
C CYS A 37 25.31 -7.98 -1.46
N LEU A 38 26.16 -8.48 -0.58
CA LEU A 38 25.89 -8.60 0.86
C LEU A 38 25.83 -7.22 1.54
N VAL A 39 26.63 -6.25 1.10
CA VAL A 39 26.56 -4.87 1.59
C VAL A 39 25.27 -4.21 1.10
N ILE A 40 24.87 -4.40 -0.16
CA ILE A 40 23.59 -3.89 -0.68
C ILE A 40 22.43 -4.55 0.06
N VAL A 41 22.40 -5.87 0.16
CA VAL A 41 21.35 -6.62 0.88
C VAL A 41 21.33 -6.23 2.35
N GLY A 42 22.49 -6.15 3.00
CA GLY A 42 22.63 -5.73 4.38
C GLY A 42 22.21 -4.28 4.59
N TRP A 43 22.55 -3.37 3.68
CA TRP A 43 22.11 -1.98 3.72
C TRP A 43 20.61 -1.85 3.49
N THR A 44 20.05 -2.56 2.50
CA THR A 44 18.60 -2.59 2.28
C THR A 44 17.87 -3.24 3.44
N ALA A 45 18.44 -4.28 4.05
CA ALA A 45 17.88 -4.94 5.21
C ALA A 45 17.96 -4.02 6.43
N LEU A 46 19.09 -3.34 6.68
CA LEU A 46 19.25 -2.37 7.76
C LEU A 46 18.30 -1.18 7.59
N GLN A 47 18.13 -0.68 6.36
CA GLN A 47 17.14 0.37 6.06
C GLN A 47 15.69 -0.12 6.27
N GLN A 48 15.44 -1.42 6.12
CA GLN A 48 14.18 -2.08 6.45
C GLN A 48 14.08 -2.49 7.94
N SER A 49 15.18 -2.46 8.69
CA SER A 49 15.27 -3.04 10.04
C SER A 49 15.19 -2.02 11.17
N GLU A 50 14.99 -0.73 10.88
CA GLU A 50 14.80 0.25 11.95
C GLU A 50 13.34 0.36 12.43
N ASP A 51 12.36 -0.20 11.72
CA ASP A 51 10.98 -0.32 12.22
C ASP A 51 10.26 -1.49 11.52
N ALA A 52 10.01 -2.58 12.26
CA ALA A 52 9.05 -3.61 11.86
C ALA A 52 7.59 -3.11 12.05
N GLY A 53 7.32 -1.88 11.65
CA GLY A 53 6.04 -1.20 11.72
C GLY A 53 5.42 -1.06 10.33
N VAL A 54 4.10 -1.02 10.26
CA VAL A 54 3.38 -0.81 9.00
C VAL A 54 3.86 0.49 8.35
N ARG A 55 4.20 0.44 7.06
CA ARG A 55 4.69 1.61 6.31
C ARG A 55 3.61 2.70 6.32
N THR A 56 3.94 3.83 6.96
CA THR A 56 3.08 5.00 6.96
C THR A 56 3.37 5.91 5.76
N VAL A 57 2.37 6.68 5.36
CA VAL A 57 2.46 7.69 4.32
C VAL A 57 1.84 8.99 4.81
N ASP A 58 2.30 10.12 4.28
CA ASP A 58 1.66 11.41 4.51
C ASP A 58 0.62 11.68 3.40
N PRO A 59 -0.69 11.78 3.72
CA PRO A 59 -1.73 12.01 2.73
C PRO A 59 -1.79 13.45 2.22
N ALA A 60 -1.09 14.42 2.85
CA ALA A 60 -1.28 15.85 2.58
C ALA A 60 -1.13 16.24 1.10
N SER A 61 -0.09 15.73 0.43
CA SER A 61 0.13 16.02 -1.00
C SER A 61 -0.96 15.44 -1.91
N THR A 62 -1.50 14.27 -1.57
CA THR A 62 -2.61 13.62 -2.28
C THR A 62 -3.91 14.39 -2.08
N VAL A 63 -4.21 14.78 -0.85
CA VAL A 63 -5.39 15.59 -0.51
C VAL A 63 -5.32 16.95 -1.20
N GLN A 64 -4.17 17.62 -1.16
CA GLN A 64 -3.98 18.90 -1.84
C GLN A 64 -4.20 18.78 -3.35
N LEU A 65 -3.70 17.71 -3.99
CA LEU A 65 -3.91 17.49 -5.41
C LEU A 65 -5.40 17.25 -5.73
N ALA A 66 -6.09 16.44 -4.92
CA ALA A 66 -7.52 16.21 -5.08
C ALA A 66 -8.32 17.52 -4.93
N ALA A 67 -8.06 18.29 -3.87
CA ALA A 67 -8.71 19.57 -3.62
C ALA A 67 -8.43 20.64 -4.69
N ALA A 68 -7.27 20.57 -5.37
CA ALA A 68 -6.93 21.49 -6.45
C ALA A 68 -7.62 21.14 -7.78
N ARG A 69 -8.20 19.94 -7.92
CA ARG A 69 -8.82 19.45 -9.16
C ARG A 69 -10.30 19.17 -9.05
N ALA A 70 -10.79 18.86 -7.85
CA ALA A 70 -12.20 18.65 -7.60
C ALA A 70 -12.99 19.94 -7.80
N ASP A 71 -14.14 19.84 -8.48
CA ASP A 71 -15.08 20.94 -8.66
C ASP A 71 -16.08 21.06 -7.46
N TYR A 72 -15.79 20.37 -6.36
CA TYR A 72 -16.60 20.31 -5.15
C TYR A 72 -15.72 20.48 -3.89
N PRO A 73 -16.32 20.87 -2.73
CA PRO A 73 -15.58 20.95 -1.47
C PRO A 73 -15.07 19.57 -1.03
N VAL A 74 -13.75 19.40 -0.94
CA VAL A 74 -13.15 18.15 -0.47
C VAL A 74 -13.27 18.05 1.05
N LEU A 75 -13.92 17.00 1.53
CA LEU A 75 -14.08 16.65 2.93
C LEU A 75 -13.11 15.49 3.26
N VAL A 76 -12.31 15.61 4.32
CA VAL A 76 -11.33 14.56 4.66
C VAL A 76 -11.27 14.32 6.17
N PRO A 77 -10.94 13.09 6.61
CA PRO A 77 -10.59 12.83 8.01
C PRO A 77 -9.42 13.71 8.46
N THR A 78 -9.60 14.49 9.53
CA THR A 78 -8.57 15.34 10.14
C THR A 78 -8.64 15.29 11.66
N GLY A 79 -7.53 15.56 12.35
CA GLY A 79 -7.52 15.56 13.82
C GLY A 79 -7.70 14.19 14.47
N LEU A 80 -7.49 13.10 13.72
CA LEU A 80 -7.41 11.76 14.28
C LEU A 80 -6.21 11.64 15.25
N PRO A 81 -6.32 10.82 16.32
CA PRO A 81 -5.19 10.52 17.19
C PRO A 81 -4.01 9.92 16.43
N ASP A 82 -2.77 10.15 16.89
CA ASP A 82 -1.54 9.64 16.28
C ASP A 82 -1.51 8.10 16.10
N ALA A 83 -2.35 7.39 16.84
CA ALA A 83 -2.52 5.95 16.71
C ALA A 83 -3.16 5.52 15.38
N TYR A 84 -3.95 6.39 14.73
CA TYR A 84 -4.45 6.18 13.38
C TYR A 84 -3.37 6.53 12.36
N ARG A 85 -2.72 5.49 11.84
CA ARG A 85 -1.59 5.64 10.93
C ARG A 85 -2.06 5.53 9.49
N SER A 86 -1.92 6.58 8.69
CA SER A 86 -2.20 6.50 7.25
C SER A 86 -1.21 5.54 6.58
N THR A 87 -1.71 4.50 5.94
CA THR A 87 -0.93 3.45 5.27
C THR A 87 -0.96 3.58 3.74
N SER A 88 -1.96 4.27 3.22
CA SER A 88 -2.08 4.60 1.80
C SER A 88 -2.85 5.89 1.58
N ALA A 89 -2.52 6.59 0.49
CA ALA A 89 -3.25 7.76 0.01
C ALA A 89 -3.18 7.74 -1.52
N ARG A 90 -4.33 7.85 -2.19
CA ARG A 90 -4.43 7.81 -3.65
C ARG A 90 -5.47 8.80 -4.14
N THR A 91 -5.25 9.32 -5.34
CA THR A 91 -6.25 10.11 -6.06
C THR A 91 -6.06 9.93 -7.56
N ASP A 92 -7.16 9.97 -8.31
CA ASP A 92 -7.18 10.00 -9.77
C ASP A 92 -7.00 11.43 -10.34
N ALA A 93 -6.99 12.46 -9.48
CA ALA A 93 -6.83 13.87 -9.86
C ALA A 93 -5.60 14.17 -10.73
N GLY A 94 -4.56 13.34 -10.67
CA GLY A 94 -3.37 13.46 -11.53
C GLY A 94 -3.65 13.16 -13.02
N ALA A 95 -4.70 12.39 -13.31
CA ALA A 95 -5.15 12.04 -14.65
C ALA A 95 -6.46 12.75 -15.05
N ALA A 96 -7.19 13.33 -14.10
CA ALA A 96 -8.44 14.06 -14.33
C ALA A 96 -8.20 15.36 -15.12
N GLY A 97 -9.02 15.55 -16.15
CA GLY A 97 -9.22 16.81 -16.86
C GLY A 97 -10.16 17.76 -16.12
N GLU A 98 -10.44 18.91 -16.74
CA GLU A 98 -11.41 19.88 -16.21
C GLU A 98 -12.83 19.31 -16.31
N GLY A 99 -13.56 19.26 -15.19
CA GLY A 99 -14.91 18.69 -15.11
C GLY A 99 -14.95 17.15 -15.03
N ASP A 100 -13.81 16.46 -14.97
CA ASP A 100 -13.78 15.02 -14.69
C ASP A 100 -14.01 14.78 -13.18
N PRO A 101 -14.70 13.70 -12.81
CA PRO A 101 -14.89 13.36 -11.40
C PRO A 101 -13.53 13.10 -10.73
N VAL A 102 -13.45 13.45 -9.45
CA VAL A 102 -12.26 13.24 -8.65
C VAL A 102 -12.57 12.25 -7.56
N THR A 103 -11.70 11.27 -7.39
CA THR A 103 -11.74 10.28 -6.31
C THR A 103 -10.52 10.46 -5.42
N LEU A 104 -10.74 10.46 -4.11
CA LEU A 104 -9.71 10.44 -3.09
C LEU A 104 -9.90 9.20 -2.22
N GLU A 105 -8.82 8.46 -1.99
CA GLU A 105 -8.79 7.30 -1.10
C GLU A 105 -7.69 7.48 -0.05
N ILE A 106 -8.01 7.20 1.22
CA ILE A 106 -7.03 7.16 2.30
C ILE A 106 -7.26 5.88 3.10
N GLY A 107 -6.21 5.10 3.30
CA GLY A 107 -6.24 3.92 4.16
C GLY A 107 -5.52 4.19 5.47
N TYR A 108 -6.12 3.77 6.58
CA TYR A 108 -5.59 3.88 7.94
C TYR A 108 -5.41 2.50 8.55
N LEU A 109 -4.38 2.39 9.38
CA LEU A 109 -4.26 1.35 10.39
C LEU A 109 -4.71 1.94 11.72
N THR A 110 -5.71 1.33 12.34
CA THR A 110 -6.35 1.82 13.56
C THR A 110 -5.52 1.50 14.81
N PRO A 111 -5.86 2.06 15.98
CA PRO A 111 -5.24 1.70 17.26
C PRO A 111 -5.19 0.19 17.53
N ASP A 112 -6.25 -0.54 17.17
CA ASP A 112 -6.34 -1.99 17.33
C ASP A 112 -5.71 -2.79 16.18
N GLU A 113 -4.92 -2.11 15.34
CA GLU A 113 -4.19 -2.68 14.18
C GLU A 113 -5.09 -3.27 13.08
N GLU A 114 -6.33 -2.77 12.98
CA GLU A 114 -7.28 -3.14 11.94
C GLU A 114 -7.33 -2.07 10.82
N PHE A 115 -7.94 -2.43 9.70
CA PHE A 115 -8.02 -1.54 8.54
C PHE A 115 -9.26 -0.64 8.60
N ALA A 116 -9.05 0.66 8.39
CA ALA A 116 -10.11 1.63 8.10
C ALA A 116 -9.77 2.40 6.81
N GLY A 117 -10.60 2.26 5.79
CA GLY A 117 -10.52 3.00 4.54
C GLY A 117 -11.51 4.17 4.52
N PHE A 118 -11.10 5.27 3.92
CA PHE A 118 -11.92 6.42 3.58
C PHE A 118 -11.89 6.63 2.07
N VAL A 119 -13.05 6.79 1.44
CA VAL A 119 -13.18 7.17 0.03
C VAL A 119 -14.13 8.34 -0.08
N LEU A 120 -13.77 9.29 -0.93
CA LEU A 120 -14.61 10.41 -1.32
C LEU A 120 -14.61 10.53 -2.86
N SER A 121 -15.78 10.73 -3.46
CA SER A 121 -15.92 11.06 -4.88
C SER A 121 -17.28 11.69 -5.19
N ASP A 122 -17.34 12.51 -6.24
CA ASP A 122 -18.57 13.03 -6.85
C ASP A 122 -19.18 12.10 -7.91
N ASP A 123 -18.53 10.97 -8.22
CA ASP A 123 -19.11 9.90 -9.03
C ASP A 123 -19.40 8.67 -8.17
N ARG A 124 -20.68 8.40 -7.92
CA ARG A 124 -21.13 7.20 -7.20
C ARG A 124 -20.66 5.88 -7.82
N ARG A 125 -20.36 5.88 -9.13
CA ARG A 125 -19.86 4.74 -9.89
C ARG A 125 -18.34 4.66 -9.93
N ALA A 126 -17.63 5.58 -9.28
CA ALA A 126 -16.19 5.50 -9.14
C ALA A 126 -15.80 4.13 -8.57
N GLY A 127 -14.80 3.49 -9.18
CA GLY A 127 -14.40 2.13 -8.84
C GLY A 127 -14.21 1.89 -7.33
N PRO A 128 -13.54 2.81 -6.60
CA PRO A 128 -13.40 2.69 -5.14
C PRO A 128 -14.73 2.75 -4.35
N LEU A 129 -15.68 3.61 -4.73
CA LEU A 129 -16.99 3.68 -4.08
C LEU A 129 -17.85 2.45 -4.41
N ALA A 130 -17.90 2.08 -5.69
CA ALA A 130 -18.63 0.91 -6.17
C ALA A 130 -18.11 -0.37 -5.49
N ALA A 131 -16.80 -0.51 -5.31
CA ALA A 131 -16.18 -1.67 -4.65
C ALA A 131 -16.61 -1.88 -3.19
N VAL A 132 -17.10 -0.83 -2.52
CA VAL A 132 -17.57 -0.88 -1.13
C VAL A 132 -19.09 -0.98 -1.07
N LEU A 133 -19.79 -0.22 -1.92
CA LEU A 133 -21.22 0.05 -1.75
C LEU A 133 -22.11 -0.73 -2.71
N ASP A 134 -21.59 -1.23 -3.84
CA ASP A 134 -22.36 -2.11 -4.70
C ASP A 134 -22.61 -3.44 -3.98
N GLY A 135 -23.89 -3.84 -3.88
CA GLY A 135 -24.29 -5.05 -3.17
C GLY A 135 -24.25 -4.94 -1.64
N ALA A 136 -23.89 -3.78 -1.08
CA ALA A 136 -23.90 -3.58 0.36
C ALA A 136 -25.34 -3.58 0.92
N GLU A 137 -25.55 -4.31 2.01
CA GLU A 137 -26.85 -4.39 2.68
C GLU A 137 -26.97 -3.30 3.74
N GLU A 138 -27.91 -2.38 3.57
CA GLU A 138 -28.20 -1.36 4.57
C GLU A 138 -28.67 -1.98 5.90
N ARG A 139 -28.09 -1.50 7.00
CA ARG A 139 -28.38 -1.94 8.37
C ARG A 139 -29.08 -0.86 9.22
N GLY A 140 -29.11 0.38 8.73
CA GLY A 140 -29.75 1.51 9.39
C GLY A 140 -28.89 2.77 9.31
N THR A 141 -29.24 3.78 10.10
CA THR A 141 -28.52 5.05 10.15
C THR A 141 -28.02 5.36 11.56
N LEU A 142 -26.96 6.17 11.66
CA LEU A 142 -26.39 6.68 12.91
C LEU A 142 -25.88 8.11 12.72
N ASP A 143 -25.88 8.87 13.81
CA ASP A 143 -25.32 10.23 13.84
C ASP A 143 -23.88 10.16 14.33
N VAL A 144 -22.95 10.63 13.49
CA VAL A 144 -21.51 10.63 13.76
C VAL A 144 -20.93 11.94 13.25
N GLY A 145 -20.25 12.69 14.14
CA GLY A 145 -19.70 14.00 13.79
C GLY A 145 -20.77 15.04 13.43
N GLY A 146 -22.02 14.87 13.86
CA GLY A 146 -23.14 15.75 13.49
C GLY A 146 -23.66 15.54 12.06
N GLN A 147 -23.23 14.45 11.39
CA GLN A 147 -23.74 14.02 10.09
C GLN A 147 -24.49 12.71 10.24
N GLN A 148 -25.50 12.50 9.40
CA GLN A 148 -26.27 11.26 9.39
C GLN A 148 -25.62 10.27 8.42
N TRP A 149 -24.96 9.25 8.96
CA TRP A 149 -24.32 8.18 8.20
C TRP A 149 -25.28 7.01 8.05
N THR A 150 -25.25 6.39 6.87
CA THR A 150 -25.91 5.11 6.60
C THR A 150 -24.92 3.99 6.87
N ARG A 151 -25.26 3.10 7.80
CA ARG A 151 -24.51 1.88 8.05
C ARG A 151 -24.97 0.79 7.11
N SER A 152 -24.02 0.10 6.50
CA SER A 152 -24.24 -1.06 5.66
C SER A 152 -23.21 -2.16 5.96
N THR A 153 -23.53 -3.37 5.51
CA THR A 153 -22.59 -4.49 5.48
C THR A 153 -22.21 -4.75 4.02
N THR A 154 -20.93 -4.65 3.69
CA THR A 154 -20.44 -4.87 2.32
C THR A 154 -20.63 -6.34 1.91
N GLU A 155 -20.51 -6.66 0.61
CA GLU A 155 -20.53 -8.07 0.15
C GLU A 155 -19.43 -8.94 0.80
N LYS A 156 -18.35 -8.32 1.27
CA LYS A 156 -17.25 -9.00 1.99
C LYS A 156 -17.52 -9.20 3.48
N GLY A 157 -18.65 -8.71 3.99
CA GLY A 157 -19.00 -8.77 5.41
C GLY A 157 -18.35 -7.69 6.27
N GLU A 158 -17.78 -6.65 5.66
CA GLU A 158 -17.17 -5.50 6.36
C GLU A 158 -18.24 -4.47 6.72
N THR A 159 -18.00 -3.68 7.77
CA THR A 159 -18.84 -2.50 8.05
C THR A 159 -18.48 -1.38 7.08
N ALA A 160 -19.49 -0.71 6.53
CA ALA A 160 -19.34 0.52 5.77
C ALA A 160 -20.32 1.58 6.28
N LEU A 161 -19.80 2.79 6.50
CA LEU A 161 -20.53 4.00 6.88
C LEU A 161 -20.48 4.94 5.69
N SER A 162 -21.62 5.21 5.04
CA SER A 162 -21.69 6.13 3.91
C SER A 162 -22.49 7.38 4.24
N TRP A 163 -22.04 8.52 3.76
CA TRP A 163 -22.74 9.80 3.85
C TRP A 163 -22.67 10.50 2.50
N GLU A 164 -23.78 11.08 2.07
CA GLU A 164 -23.90 11.85 0.83
C GLU A 164 -24.12 13.33 1.17
N ASP A 165 -23.26 14.19 0.64
CA ASP A 165 -23.36 15.66 0.71
C ASP A 165 -23.48 16.23 -0.70
N GLY A 166 -24.72 16.51 -1.12
CA GLY A 166 -25.01 16.91 -2.50
C GLY A 166 -24.72 15.78 -3.49
N GLU A 167 -23.78 16.00 -4.41
CA GLU A 167 -23.31 15.00 -5.39
C GLU A 167 -22.10 14.20 -4.88
N VAL A 168 -21.49 14.62 -3.76
CA VAL A 168 -20.32 13.98 -3.18
C VAL A 168 -20.74 12.85 -2.27
N THR A 169 -20.21 11.66 -2.53
CA THR A 169 -20.37 10.49 -1.67
C THR A 169 -19.08 10.23 -0.91
N MET A 170 -19.20 10.04 0.40
CA MET A 170 -18.13 9.61 1.27
C MET A 170 -18.46 8.25 1.86
N VAL A 171 -17.44 7.42 2.04
CA VAL A 171 -17.58 6.17 2.78
C VAL A 171 -16.36 5.89 3.62
N VAL A 172 -16.62 5.48 4.86
CA VAL A 172 -15.65 4.87 5.77
C VAL A 172 -15.96 3.39 5.88
N PHE A 173 -14.99 2.51 5.68
CA PHE A 173 -15.22 1.08 5.65
C PHE A 173 -14.00 0.30 6.12
N GLY A 174 -14.17 -0.98 6.50
CA GLY A 174 -13.04 -1.86 6.73
C GLY A 174 -13.30 -2.95 7.75
N SER A 175 -12.22 -3.57 8.22
CA SER A 175 -12.23 -4.64 9.22
C SER A 175 -12.22 -4.11 10.65
N ALA A 176 -11.89 -2.82 10.84
CA ALA A 176 -11.88 -2.18 12.15
C ALA A 176 -13.26 -2.21 12.83
N GLU A 177 -13.24 -2.16 14.15
CA GLU A 177 -14.47 -2.14 14.94
C GLU A 177 -15.28 -0.86 14.67
N ASP A 178 -16.59 -0.93 14.90
CA ASP A 178 -17.51 0.18 14.63
C ASP A 178 -17.03 1.51 15.25
N GLY A 179 -16.58 1.49 16.50
CA GLY A 179 -16.08 2.69 17.18
C GLY A 179 -14.86 3.31 16.51
N GLU A 180 -13.99 2.50 15.92
CA GLU A 180 -12.81 3.00 15.22
C GLU A 180 -13.17 3.57 13.83
N LEU A 181 -14.12 2.96 13.13
CA LEU A 181 -14.67 3.49 11.87
C LEU A 181 -15.46 4.79 12.13
N GLU A 182 -16.26 4.84 13.20
CA GLU A 182 -16.99 6.02 13.62
C GLU A 182 -16.04 7.16 13.99
N ALA A 183 -14.88 6.89 14.60
CA ALA A 183 -13.88 7.91 14.85
C ALA A 183 -13.32 8.53 13.55
N VAL A 184 -13.06 7.71 12.51
CA VAL A 184 -12.68 8.22 11.18
C VAL A 184 -13.82 9.05 10.57
N ALA A 185 -15.06 8.55 10.62
CA ALA A 185 -16.22 9.26 10.10
C ALA A 185 -16.49 10.59 10.83
N ALA A 186 -16.34 10.63 12.15
CA ALA A 186 -16.53 11.84 12.97
C ALA A 186 -15.47 12.91 12.71
N SER A 187 -14.31 12.50 12.20
CA SER A 187 -13.17 13.36 11.92
C SER A 187 -13.23 14.02 10.54
N VAL A 188 -14.25 13.71 9.73
CA VAL A 188 -14.42 14.25 8.38
C VAL A 188 -14.81 15.73 8.45
N GLU A 189 -13.89 16.59 8.04
CA GLU A 189 -14.07 18.04 8.02
C GLU A 189 -13.69 18.63 6.65
N PRO A 190 -14.19 19.83 6.29
CA PRO A 190 -13.78 20.51 5.08
C PRO A 190 -12.27 20.76 5.05
N TYR A 191 -11.63 20.32 3.96
CA TYR A 191 -10.19 20.53 3.76
C TYR A 191 -9.88 22.03 3.72
N THR A 192 -8.96 22.47 4.57
CA THR A 192 -8.43 23.84 4.60
C THR A 192 -6.92 23.79 4.36
N PRO A 193 -6.40 24.42 3.29
CA PRO A 193 -4.99 24.40 2.92
C PRO A 193 -4.07 25.28 3.79
#